data_AF-A0A355REJ1-F1
#
_entry.id   AF-A0A355REJ1-F1
#
_cell.length_a   1.000
_cell.length_b   1.000
_cell.length_c   1.000
_cell.angle_alpha   90.00
_cell.angle_beta   90.00
_cell.angle_gamma   90.00
#
_symmetry.space_group_name_H-M   'P 1'
#
loop_
_entity.id
_entity.type
_entity.pdbx_description
1 polymer ?
#
loop_
_entity_poly.entity_id
_entity_poly.type
_entity_poly.pdbx_seq_one_letter_code
_entity_poly.pdbx_strand_id
1 'polypeptide(L)'
;MQRDYSLLGENGRNAIETGLAAAEWYHSDVSRKDMKALMKRSDGPALRDTAILYGLMICFAVAGIALWPSLWSLPFWLAYGVLYGSASDSRWHECGHGTAFRTPWMNDVVYHISSFMMVRNPYTWRWSHARHHTDTYIIGRDPELLMMRPPALVSIVINFFGLIDAYNGWARMCLHASGKLHPEETCYVPETEAKKVIHVARIWVLIYAATCALALVLG
;
A
#
# COMPACT_ATOMS: atom_id res chain seq x y z
N MET A 1 25.62 -5.60 -18.76
CA MET A 1 25.74 -4.94 -17.45
C MET A 1 24.65 -5.50 -16.54
N GLN A 2 25.01 -5.98 -15.35
CA GLN A 2 24.02 -6.44 -14.36
C GLN A 2 23.24 -5.21 -13.87
N ARG A 3 21.90 -5.31 -13.82
CA ARG A 3 21.04 -4.23 -13.33
C ARG A 3 20.98 -4.28 -11.81
N ASP A 4 21.31 -3.18 -11.16
CA ASP A 4 21.18 -3.01 -9.72
C ASP A 4 19.85 -2.29 -9.41
N TYR A 5 18.90 -3.03 -8.85
CA TYR A 5 17.57 -2.51 -8.50
C TYR A 5 17.53 -1.84 -7.13
N SER A 6 18.63 -1.86 -6.36
CA SER A 6 18.70 -1.18 -5.08
C SER A 6 18.52 0.34 -5.25
N LEU A 7 17.72 0.96 -4.38
CA LEU A 7 17.60 2.43 -4.33
C LEU A 7 18.90 3.11 -3.83
N LEU A 8 19.83 2.33 -3.29
CA LEU A 8 21.15 2.76 -2.84
C LEU A 8 22.25 2.42 -3.87
N GLY A 9 21.84 1.84 -5.01
CA GLY A 9 22.69 1.28 -6.04
C GLY A 9 23.27 2.28 -7.03
N GLU A 10 24.17 1.79 -7.88
CA GLU A 10 24.85 2.61 -8.89
C GLU A 10 23.90 3.07 -10.00
N ASN A 11 22.97 2.21 -10.43
CA ASN A 11 21.98 2.56 -11.46
C ASN A 11 21.14 3.79 -11.07
N GLY A 12 20.77 3.92 -9.79
CA GLY A 12 20.03 5.07 -9.29
C GLY A 12 20.83 6.38 -9.35
N ARG A 13 22.15 6.34 -9.10
CA ARG A 13 23.06 7.49 -9.27
C ARG A 13 23.23 7.85 -10.74
N ASN A 14 23.50 6.85 -11.58
CA ASN A 14 23.67 7.04 -13.02
C ASN A 14 22.42 7.65 -13.66
N ALA A 15 21.22 7.28 -13.19
CA ALA A 15 19.97 7.88 -13.68
C ALA A 15 19.87 9.39 -13.38
N ILE A 16 20.39 9.86 -12.24
CA ILE A 16 20.45 11.29 -11.93
C ILE A 16 21.51 11.98 -12.79
N GLU A 17 22.72 11.43 -12.83
CA GLU A 17 23.87 12.02 -13.53
C GLU A 17 23.63 12.17 -15.04
N THR A 18 22.88 11.25 -15.63
CA THR A 18 22.51 11.29 -17.05
C THR A 18 21.26 12.13 -17.34
N GLY A 19 20.60 12.68 -16.32
CA GLY A 19 19.37 13.47 -16.47
C GLY A 19 18.13 12.64 -16.79
N LEU A 20 18.18 11.30 -16.63
CA LEU A 20 17.02 10.44 -16.79
C LEU A 20 16.02 10.64 -15.64
N ALA A 21 16.52 10.81 -14.41
CA ALA A 21 15.72 11.25 -13.28
C ALA A 21 15.37 12.74 -13.47
N ALA A 22 14.09 13.09 -13.36
CA ALA A 22 13.55 14.42 -13.70
C ALA A 22 13.68 14.84 -15.18
N ALA A 23 13.74 13.87 -16.09
CA ALA A 23 13.61 14.14 -17.52
C ALA A 23 12.30 14.89 -17.84
N GLU A 24 12.34 15.76 -18.86
CA GLU A 24 11.14 16.41 -19.36
C GLU A 24 10.34 15.42 -20.22
N TRP A 25 9.27 14.89 -19.65
CA TRP A 25 8.38 13.96 -20.33
C TRP A 25 7.41 14.68 -21.26
N TYR A 26 6.87 13.94 -22.23
CA TYR A 26 5.79 14.43 -23.07
C TYR A 26 4.57 14.80 -22.21
N HIS A 27 4.01 15.98 -22.47
CA HIS A 27 2.75 16.43 -21.89
C HIS A 27 1.71 16.56 -23.00
N SER A 28 0.55 15.94 -22.83
CA SER A 28 -0.56 16.07 -23.76
C SER A 28 -1.04 17.52 -23.86
N ASP A 29 -1.42 17.94 -25.06
CA ASP A 29 -1.96 19.28 -25.33
C ASP A 29 -3.42 19.39 -24.89
N VAL A 30 -3.66 19.26 -23.57
CA VAL A 30 -4.96 19.39 -22.93
C VAL A 30 -4.92 20.60 -22.02
N SER A 31 -5.87 21.53 -22.20
CA SER A 31 -5.89 22.74 -21.39
C SER A 31 -6.09 22.42 -19.91
N ARG A 32 -5.53 23.24 -19.02
CA ARG A 32 -5.73 23.09 -17.56
C ARG A 32 -7.20 23.11 -17.17
N LYS A 33 -8.04 23.83 -17.93
CA LYS A 33 -9.48 23.91 -17.72
C LYS A 33 -10.15 22.57 -18.02
N ASP A 34 -9.82 21.94 -19.14
CA ASP A 34 -10.40 20.66 -19.54
C ASP A 34 -9.92 19.55 -18.61
N MET A 35 -8.63 19.56 -18.25
CA MET A 35 -8.08 18.60 -17.27
C MET A 35 -8.80 18.69 -15.92
N LYS A 36 -9.03 19.90 -15.41
CA LYS A 36 -9.79 20.10 -14.17
C LYS A 36 -11.24 19.60 -14.27
N ALA A 37 -11.87 19.73 -15.43
CA ALA A 37 -13.22 19.24 -15.66
C ALA A 37 -13.28 17.70 -15.68
N LEU A 38 -12.27 17.05 -16.28
CA LEU A 38 -12.13 15.59 -16.31
C LEU A 38 -11.82 14.99 -14.93
N MET A 39 -11.09 15.70 -14.08
CA MET A 39 -10.74 15.28 -12.72
C MET A 39 -11.80 15.60 -11.66
N LYS A 40 -13.07 15.79 -12.06
CA LYS A 40 -14.15 16.11 -11.13
C LYS A 40 -14.44 14.92 -10.21
N ARG A 41 -14.36 15.17 -8.91
CA ARG A 41 -14.60 14.16 -7.85
C ARG A 41 -15.99 14.30 -7.24
N SER A 42 -16.52 13.20 -6.72
CA SER A 42 -17.79 13.15 -5.99
C SER A 42 -17.74 12.10 -4.88
N ASP A 43 -18.32 12.40 -3.71
CA ASP A 43 -18.24 11.49 -2.56
C ASP A 43 -19.15 10.26 -2.70
N GLY A 44 -20.28 10.38 -3.40
CA GLY A 44 -21.33 9.36 -3.46
C GLY A 44 -20.87 7.96 -3.90
N PRO A 45 -20.20 7.81 -5.07
CA PRO A 45 -19.74 6.51 -5.54
C PRO A 45 -18.79 5.82 -4.54
N ALA A 46 -17.76 6.54 -4.07
CA ALA A 46 -16.79 5.98 -3.13
C ALA A 46 -17.41 5.63 -1.77
N LEU A 47 -18.36 6.43 -1.27
CA LEU A 47 -19.12 6.12 -0.05
C LEU A 47 -19.92 4.83 -0.19
N ARG A 48 -20.66 4.69 -1.30
CA ARG A 48 -21.45 3.48 -1.60
C ARG A 48 -20.55 2.25 -1.66
N ASP A 49 -19.47 2.31 -2.42
CA ASP A 49 -18.60 1.15 -2.64
C ASP A 49 -17.78 0.80 -1.38
N THR A 50 -17.50 1.78 -0.53
CA THR A 50 -16.90 1.57 0.80
C THR A 50 -17.89 0.89 1.75
N ALA A 51 -19.16 1.34 1.77
CA ALA A 51 -20.20 0.72 2.58
C ALA A 51 -20.51 -0.72 2.14
N ILE A 52 -20.55 -0.98 0.83
CA ILE A 52 -20.75 -2.33 0.29
C ILE A 52 -19.59 -3.23 0.70
N LEU A 53 -18.33 -2.78 0.56
CA LEU A 53 -17.17 -3.59 0.94
C LEU A 53 -17.24 -3.99 2.42
N TYR A 54 -17.29 -3.02 3.32
CA TYR A 54 -17.23 -3.31 4.75
C TYR A 54 -18.50 -4.02 5.23
N GLY A 55 -19.66 -3.73 4.64
CA GLY A 55 -20.89 -4.46 4.88
C GLY A 55 -20.75 -5.94 4.52
N LEU A 56 -20.25 -6.26 3.32
CA LEU A 56 -20.01 -7.65 2.90
C LEU A 56 -18.97 -8.34 3.79
N MET A 57 -17.88 -7.66 4.13
CA MET A 57 -16.87 -8.20 5.03
C MET A 57 -17.44 -8.54 6.41
N ILE A 58 -18.24 -7.66 7.00
CA ILE A 58 -18.91 -7.92 8.28
C ILE A 58 -19.85 -9.12 8.15
N CYS A 59 -20.68 -9.16 7.09
CA CYS A 59 -21.60 -10.28 6.86
C CYS A 59 -20.86 -11.61 6.72
N PHE A 60 -19.76 -11.66 5.96
CA PHE A 60 -18.96 -12.87 5.79
C PHE A 60 -18.22 -13.26 7.07
N ALA A 61 -17.70 -12.30 7.84
CA ALA A 61 -17.11 -12.59 9.13
C ALA A 61 -18.15 -13.18 10.11
N VAL A 62 -19.34 -12.59 10.21
CA VAL A 62 -20.42 -13.09 11.07
C VAL A 62 -20.85 -14.50 10.65
N ALA A 63 -21.04 -14.75 9.35
CA ALA A 63 -21.40 -16.08 8.84
C ALA A 63 -20.27 -17.10 9.09
N GLY A 64 -19.01 -16.71 8.87
CA GLY A 64 -17.84 -17.55 9.13
C GLY A 64 -17.72 -17.94 10.61
N ILE A 65 -17.94 -16.99 11.52
CA ILE A 65 -17.95 -17.23 12.97
C ILE A 65 -19.12 -18.14 13.37
N ALA A 66 -20.34 -17.86 12.90
CA ALA A 66 -21.53 -18.62 13.26
C ALA A 66 -21.47 -20.10 12.82
N LEU A 67 -20.74 -20.40 11.74
CA LEU A 67 -20.55 -21.74 11.21
C LEU A 67 -19.28 -22.43 11.73
N TRP A 68 -18.41 -21.71 12.45
CA TRP A 68 -17.17 -22.26 12.99
C TRP A 68 -17.47 -23.31 14.09
N PRO A 69 -16.74 -24.45 14.16
CA PRO A 69 -15.59 -24.87 13.36
C PRO A 69 -15.94 -25.74 12.14
N SER A 70 -17.18 -25.72 11.66
CA SER A 70 -17.59 -26.53 10.51
C SER A 70 -16.85 -26.12 9.23
N LEU A 71 -16.60 -27.08 8.34
CA LEU A 71 -16.07 -26.81 6.99
C LEU A 71 -16.98 -25.87 6.17
N TRP A 72 -18.26 -25.75 6.53
CA TRP A 72 -19.19 -24.79 5.94
C TRP A 72 -18.82 -23.32 6.20
N SER A 73 -17.95 -23.03 7.18
CA SER A 73 -17.41 -21.68 7.39
C SER A 73 -16.37 -21.27 6.34
N LEU A 74 -15.71 -22.22 5.67
CA LEU A 74 -14.58 -21.99 4.77
C LEU A 74 -14.91 -21.02 3.62
N PRO A 75 -16.03 -21.14 2.89
CA PRO A 75 -16.35 -20.21 1.79
C PRO A 75 -16.46 -18.76 2.26
N PHE A 76 -16.95 -18.53 3.48
CA PHE A 76 -17.10 -17.19 4.04
C PHE A 76 -15.76 -16.58 4.44
N TRP A 77 -14.86 -17.38 5.01
CA TRP A 77 -13.50 -16.93 5.30
C TRP A 77 -12.69 -16.64 4.03
N LEU A 78 -12.86 -17.44 2.98
CA LEU A 78 -12.25 -17.18 1.68
C LEU A 78 -12.78 -15.89 1.04
N ALA A 79 -14.10 -15.69 1.05
CA ALA A 79 -14.72 -14.46 0.54
C ALA A 79 -14.27 -13.23 1.33
N TYR A 80 -14.24 -13.32 2.66
CA TYR A 80 -13.69 -12.29 3.54
C TYR A 80 -12.23 -11.96 3.19
N GLY A 81 -11.38 -12.99 3.06
CA GLY A 81 -9.95 -12.81 2.75
C GLY A 81 -9.71 -12.16 1.39
N VAL A 82 -10.46 -12.56 0.36
CA VAL A 82 -10.38 -11.94 -0.98
C VAL A 82 -10.74 -10.46 -0.90
N LEU A 83 -11.85 -10.11 -0.24
CA LEU A 83 -12.24 -8.71 -0.05
C LEU A 83 -11.22 -7.95 0.79
N TYR A 84 -10.70 -8.55 1.86
CA TYR A 84 -9.73 -7.93 2.75
C TYR A 84 -8.45 -7.54 2.02
N GLY A 85 -7.87 -8.43 1.20
CA GLY A 85 -6.64 -8.15 0.46
C GLY A 85 -6.90 -7.30 -0.80
N SER A 86 -7.61 -7.87 -1.78
CA SER A 86 -7.72 -7.28 -3.11
C SER A 86 -8.46 -5.93 -3.11
N ALA A 87 -9.54 -5.81 -2.33
CA ALA A 87 -10.33 -4.58 -2.30
C ALA A 87 -9.61 -3.47 -1.51
N SER A 88 -8.76 -3.83 -0.55
CA SER A 88 -7.90 -2.86 0.16
C SER A 88 -6.75 -2.38 -0.70
N ASP A 89 -6.18 -3.24 -1.54
CA ASP A 89 -5.10 -2.86 -2.46
C ASP A 89 -5.52 -1.71 -3.39
N SER A 90 -6.67 -1.85 -4.04
CA SER A 90 -7.23 -0.75 -4.86
C SER A 90 -7.52 0.52 -4.07
N ARG A 91 -7.97 0.40 -2.81
CA ARG A 91 -8.40 1.54 -1.99
C ARG A 91 -7.26 2.34 -1.41
N TRP A 92 -6.19 1.71 -0.91
CA TRP A 92 -5.03 2.50 -0.48
C TRP A 92 -4.42 3.24 -1.68
N HIS A 93 -4.43 2.64 -2.88
CA HIS A 93 -3.90 3.28 -4.08
C HIS A 93 -4.73 4.52 -4.45
N GLU A 94 -6.04 4.35 -4.68
CA GLU A 94 -6.92 5.43 -5.14
C GLU A 94 -7.13 6.52 -4.08
N CYS A 95 -7.28 6.13 -2.81
CA CYS A 95 -7.38 7.11 -1.72
C CYS A 95 -6.02 7.76 -1.41
N GLY A 96 -4.91 7.08 -1.69
CA GLY A 96 -3.57 7.63 -1.61
C GLY A 96 -3.34 8.77 -2.61
N HIS A 97 -3.95 8.68 -3.80
CA HIS A 97 -4.01 9.76 -4.80
C HIS A 97 -4.97 10.89 -4.42
N GLY A 98 -5.86 10.68 -3.46
CA GLY A 98 -6.90 11.64 -3.08
C GLY A 98 -7.98 11.82 -4.15
N THR A 99 -8.16 10.82 -5.01
CA THR A 99 -9.05 10.87 -6.17
C THR A 99 -10.41 10.23 -5.94
N ALA A 100 -10.53 9.32 -4.97
CA ALA A 100 -11.79 8.63 -4.67
C ALA A 100 -12.89 9.59 -4.17
N PHE A 101 -12.58 10.45 -3.20
CA PHE A 101 -13.54 11.37 -2.59
C PHE A 101 -13.27 12.82 -2.99
N ARG A 102 -14.35 13.61 -3.09
CA ARG A 102 -14.26 15.08 -3.19
C ARG A 102 -13.85 15.68 -1.85
N THR A 103 -14.35 15.11 -0.76
CA THR A 103 -14.09 15.54 0.61
C THR A 103 -12.75 14.93 1.10
N PRO A 104 -11.68 15.73 1.30
CA PRO A 104 -10.33 15.20 1.42
C PRO A 104 -10.11 14.19 2.57
N TRP A 105 -10.63 14.47 3.76
CA TRP A 105 -10.42 13.62 4.94
C TRP A 105 -10.99 12.20 4.77
N MET A 106 -12.01 12.02 3.91
CA MET A 106 -12.58 10.70 3.65
C MET A 106 -11.58 9.81 2.91
N ASN A 107 -10.77 10.37 2.00
CA ASN A 107 -9.66 9.65 1.39
C ASN A 107 -8.67 9.21 2.48
N ASP A 108 -8.27 10.10 3.39
CA ASP A 108 -7.30 9.76 4.43
C ASP A 108 -7.80 8.64 5.35
N VAL A 109 -9.08 8.64 5.73
CA VAL A 109 -9.65 7.57 6.57
C VAL A 109 -9.59 6.22 5.85
N VAL A 110 -10.10 6.14 4.62
CA VAL A 110 -10.10 4.88 3.86
C VAL A 110 -8.66 4.46 3.53
N TYR A 111 -7.79 5.42 3.20
CA TYR A 111 -6.37 5.19 2.98
C TYR A 111 -5.70 4.51 4.16
N HIS A 112 -5.85 5.08 5.37
CA HIS A 112 -5.23 4.52 6.58
C HIS A 112 -5.77 3.13 6.93
N ILE A 113 -7.07 2.88 6.76
CA ILE A 113 -7.66 1.56 7.01
C ILE A 113 -7.12 0.55 6.01
N SER A 114 -7.17 0.84 4.70
CA SER A 114 -6.67 -0.06 3.66
C SER A 114 -5.16 -0.29 3.76
N SER A 115 -4.40 0.73 4.15
CA SER A 115 -2.97 0.62 4.48
C SER A 115 -2.72 -0.36 5.63
N PHE A 116 -3.49 -0.27 6.72
CA PHE A 116 -3.40 -1.23 7.83
C PHE A 116 -3.71 -2.66 7.37
N MET A 117 -4.77 -2.81 6.57
CA MET A 117 -5.15 -4.12 6.05
C MET A 117 -4.06 -4.76 5.19
N MET A 118 -3.30 -3.96 4.45
CA MET A 118 -2.19 -4.42 3.60
C MET A 118 -0.83 -4.42 4.31
N VAL A 119 -0.74 -4.04 5.59
CA VAL A 119 0.52 -3.84 6.33
C VAL A 119 1.47 -2.87 5.60
N ARG A 120 0.90 -1.81 5.02
CA ARG A 120 1.58 -0.78 4.24
C ARG A 120 1.58 0.54 4.98
N ASN A 121 2.67 0.88 5.67
CA ASN A 121 2.75 2.11 6.46
C ASN A 121 2.33 3.33 5.60
N PRO A 122 1.26 4.05 5.97
CA PRO A 122 0.62 5.05 5.12
C PRO A 122 1.53 6.24 4.80
N TYR A 123 2.53 6.51 5.63
CA TYR A 123 3.48 7.59 5.34
C TYR A 123 4.57 7.14 4.38
N THR A 124 5.19 5.98 4.62
CA THR A 124 6.24 5.49 3.70
C THR A 124 5.66 5.18 2.33
N TRP A 125 4.49 4.56 2.27
CA TRP A 125 3.84 4.20 1.01
C TRP A 125 3.39 5.42 0.21
N ARG A 126 2.89 6.48 0.85
CA ARG A 126 2.55 7.72 0.13
C ARG A 126 3.75 8.33 -0.59
N TRP A 127 4.91 8.35 0.06
CA TRP A 127 6.15 8.87 -0.52
C TRP A 127 6.78 7.91 -1.53
N SER A 128 6.75 6.60 -1.25
CA SER A 128 7.13 5.55 -2.19
C SER A 128 6.34 5.69 -3.49
N HIS A 129 5.03 5.85 -3.37
CA HIS A 129 4.13 5.89 -4.51
C HIS A 129 4.29 7.19 -5.30
N ALA A 130 4.46 8.33 -4.61
CA ALA A 130 4.83 9.58 -5.28
C ALA A 130 6.16 9.46 -6.05
N ARG A 131 7.17 8.77 -5.47
CA ARG A 131 8.44 8.47 -6.15
C ARG A 131 8.23 7.54 -7.33
N HIS A 132 7.41 6.49 -7.19
CA HIS A 132 7.04 5.57 -8.27
C HIS A 132 6.44 6.31 -9.46
N HIS A 133 5.47 7.21 -9.27
CA HIS A 133 4.90 8.01 -10.36
C HIS A 133 5.86 9.04 -10.98
N THR A 134 6.85 9.50 -10.21
CA THR A 134 7.86 10.45 -10.71
C THR A 134 8.92 9.75 -11.56
N ASP A 135 9.41 8.62 -11.08
CA ASP A 135 10.57 7.92 -11.61
C ASP A 135 10.19 6.50 -12.10
N THR A 136 8.98 6.34 -12.63
CA THR A 136 8.40 5.01 -12.98
C THR A 136 9.35 4.22 -13.85
N TYR A 137 9.63 2.98 -13.45
CA TYR A 137 10.47 2.05 -14.19
C TYR A 137 11.95 2.47 -14.33
N ILE A 138 12.38 3.57 -13.70
CA ILE A 138 13.79 3.95 -13.62
C ILE A 138 14.46 3.08 -12.55
N ILE A 139 15.37 2.22 -13.01
CA ILE A 139 16.10 1.27 -12.18
C ILE A 139 16.90 2.00 -11.10
N GLY A 140 16.76 1.57 -9.84
CA GLY A 140 17.42 2.19 -8.69
C GLY A 140 16.77 3.50 -8.22
N ARG A 141 15.60 3.86 -8.77
CA ARG A 141 14.80 5.03 -8.32
C ARG A 141 13.38 4.67 -7.95
N ASP A 142 12.77 3.75 -8.68
CA ASP A 142 11.41 3.27 -8.46
C ASP A 142 11.36 2.25 -7.30
N PRO A 143 10.81 2.60 -6.12
CA PRO A 143 10.69 1.69 -4.97
C PRO A 143 9.65 0.58 -5.19
N GLU A 144 8.75 0.72 -6.17
CA GLU A 144 7.61 -0.18 -6.39
C GLU A 144 7.81 -1.09 -7.61
N LEU A 145 9.07 -1.24 -8.05
CA LEU A 145 9.40 -2.06 -9.19
C LEU A 145 9.35 -3.57 -8.87
N LEU A 146 8.15 -4.16 -9.00
CA LEU A 146 7.91 -5.58 -8.70
C LEU A 146 8.45 -6.55 -9.77
N MET A 147 8.50 -6.13 -11.03
CA MET A 147 8.86 -7.00 -12.16
C MET A 147 10.22 -6.62 -12.74
N MET A 148 11.27 -7.11 -12.09
CA MET A 148 12.65 -6.99 -12.57
C MET A 148 12.84 -7.69 -13.93
N ARG A 149 13.82 -7.23 -14.72
CA ARG A 149 14.26 -7.88 -15.96
C ARG A 149 15.71 -8.39 -15.85
N PRO A 150 15.97 -9.70 -16.06
CA PRO A 150 15.01 -10.75 -16.42
C PRO A 150 14.01 -11.07 -15.27
N PRO A 151 12.80 -11.56 -15.59
CA PRO A 151 11.76 -11.79 -14.58
C PRO A 151 12.17 -12.87 -13.59
N ALA A 152 12.10 -12.53 -12.31
CA ALA A 152 12.26 -13.47 -11.21
C ALA A 152 10.96 -14.29 -11.05
N LEU A 153 10.72 -15.24 -11.95
CA LEU A 153 9.45 -16.00 -12.04
C LEU A 153 9.07 -16.69 -10.73
N VAL A 154 10.05 -17.23 -10.00
CA VAL A 154 9.82 -17.86 -8.68
C VAL A 154 9.29 -16.83 -7.68
N SER A 155 9.91 -15.66 -7.60
CA SER A 155 9.45 -14.56 -6.72
C SER A 155 8.06 -14.09 -7.10
N ILE A 156 7.73 -14.02 -8.39
CA ILE A 156 6.40 -13.65 -8.88
C ILE A 156 5.34 -14.65 -8.41
N VAL A 157 5.60 -15.96 -8.54
CA VAL A 157 4.66 -17.01 -8.10
C VAL A 157 4.48 -16.98 -6.58
N ILE A 158 5.56 -16.82 -5.81
CA ILE A 158 5.48 -16.73 -4.35
C ILE A 158 4.69 -15.47 -3.94
N ASN A 159 4.92 -14.33 -4.61
CA ASN A 159 4.24 -13.09 -4.29
C ASN A 159 2.78 -13.03 -4.77
N PHE A 160 2.37 -13.90 -5.71
CA PHE A 160 0.96 -14.09 -6.02
C PHE A 160 0.15 -14.53 -4.78
N PHE A 161 0.76 -15.29 -3.88
CA PHE A 161 0.19 -15.64 -2.57
C PHE A 161 0.48 -14.59 -1.48
N GLY A 162 1.10 -13.47 -1.83
CA GLY A 162 1.42 -12.37 -0.92
C GLY A 162 2.51 -12.67 0.10
N LEU A 163 3.24 -13.79 -0.02
CA LEU A 163 4.17 -14.23 1.05
C LEU A 163 5.38 -13.30 1.20
N ILE A 164 5.94 -12.81 0.10
CA ILE A 164 7.08 -11.89 0.12
C ILE A 164 6.63 -10.52 0.65
N ASP A 165 5.56 -9.97 0.08
CA ASP A 165 5.03 -8.67 0.49
C ASP A 165 4.58 -8.66 1.94
N ALA A 166 3.92 -9.71 2.42
CA ALA A 166 3.52 -9.84 3.81
C ALA A 166 4.76 -9.84 4.72
N TYR A 167 5.75 -10.72 4.46
CA TYR A 167 6.97 -10.78 5.25
C TYR A 167 7.68 -9.41 5.31
N ASN A 168 7.85 -8.77 4.15
CA ASN A 168 8.48 -7.46 4.07
C ASN A 168 7.68 -6.38 4.82
N GLY A 169 6.36 -6.36 4.67
CA GLY A 169 5.48 -5.42 5.38
C GLY A 169 5.59 -5.55 6.89
N TRP A 170 5.50 -6.78 7.43
CA TRP A 170 5.64 -7.06 8.85
C TRP A 170 7.04 -6.73 9.38
N ALA A 171 8.09 -7.12 8.65
CA ALA A 171 9.48 -6.80 9.01
C ALA A 171 9.73 -5.29 9.06
N ARG A 172 9.24 -4.54 8.06
CA ARG A 172 9.31 -3.07 8.01
C ARG A 172 8.51 -2.44 9.14
N MET A 173 7.31 -2.91 9.42
CA MET A 173 6.50 -2.42 10.53
C MET A 173 7.22 -2.59 11.88
N CYS A 174 7.83 -3.75 12.14
CA CYS A 174 8.60 -3.98 13.37
C CYS A 174 9.84 -3.08 13.44
N LEU A 175 10.55 -2.89 12.32
CA LEU A 175 11.68 -1.96 12.24
C LEU A 175 11.23 -0.52 12.57
N HIS A 176 10.15 -0.04 11.96
CA HIS A 176 9.58 1.28 12.22
C HIS A 176 9.14 1.43 13.68
N ALA A 177 8.50 0.41 14.26
CA ALA A 177 8.08 0.43 15.65
C ALA A 177 9.27 0.55 16.62
N SER A 178 10.43 -0.02 16.26
CA SER A 178 11.70 0.14 17.00
C SER A 178 12.29 1.55 16.94
N GLY A 179 11.74 2.44 16.10
CA GLY A 179 12.16 3.83 15.96
C GLY A 179 13.14 4.09 14.82
N LYS A 180 13.31 3.14 13.89
CA LYS A 180 14.24 3.25 12.76
C LYS A 180 13.49 3.25 11.44
N LEU A 181 13.93 4.05 10.48
CA LEU A 181 13.53 3.92 9.08
C LEU A 181 14.49 2.96 8.37
N HIS A 182 14.01 2.29 7.34
CA HIS A 182 14.90 1.50 6.50
C HIS A 182 15.79 2.42 5.66
N PRO A 183 17.06 2.08 5.40
CA PRO A 183 17.97 2.93 4.60
C PRO A 183 17.42 3.32 3.22
N GLU A 184 16.70 2.43 2.55
CA GLU A 184 16.06 2.76 1.26
C GLU A 184 14.90 3.75 1.38
N GLU A 185 14.18 3.75 2.51
CA GLU A 185 13.08 4.69 2.73
C GLU A 185 13.58 6.11 2.91
N THR A 186 14.80 6.31 3.43
CA THR A 186 15.36 7.66 3.59
C THR A 186 15.66 8.33 2.25
N CYS A 187 15.64 7.59 1.13
CA CYS A 187 15.78 8.14 -0.22
C CYS A 187 14.51 8.86 -0.72
N TYR A 188 13.34 8.57 -0.14
CA TYR A 188 12.07 9.13 -0.60
C TYR A 188 11.16 9.66 0.51
N VAL A 189 11.33 9.24 1.76
CA VAL A 189 10.59 9.77 2.91
C VAL A 189 11.33 10.99 3.48
N PRO A 190 10.70 12.17 3.51
CA PRO A 190 11.27 13.34 4.17
C PRO A 190 11.47 13.11 5.67
N GLU A 191 12.55 13.66 6.23
CA GLU A 191 12.86 13.52 7.67
C GLU A 191 11.73 14.03 8.58
N THR A 192 10.97 15.04 8.12
CA THR A 192 9.81 15.59 8.82
C THR A 192 8.67 14.58 9.01
N GLU A 193 8.61 13.54 8.19
CA GLU A 193 7.59 12.49 8.21
C GLU A 193 8.02 11.26 9.00
N ALA A 194 9.31 11.12 9.35
CA ALA A 194 9.87 9.97 10.06
C ALA A 194 9.15 9.67 11.39
N LYS A 195 8.78 10.71 12.14
CA LYS A 195 8.03 10.54 13.40
C LYS A 195 6.64 9.93 13.17
N LYS A 196 5.98 10.26 12.06
CA LYS A 196 4.65 9.72 11.74
C LYS A 196 4.74 8.26 11.30
N VAL A 197 5.76 7.92 10.51
CA VAL A 197 6.09 6.52 10.15
C VAL A 197 6.21 5.65 11.40
N ILE A 198 7.06 6.07 12.35
CA ILE A 198 7.31 5.35 13.60
C ILE A 198 6.05 5.26 14.47
N HIS A 199 5.32 6.37 14.61
CA HIS A 199 4.14 6.43 15.47
C HIS A 199 3.03 5.47 15.00
N VAL A 200 2.73 5.45 13.71
CA VAL A 200 1.72 4.53 13.16
C VAL A 200 2.15 3.08 13.32
N ALA A 201 3.43 2.75 13.08
CA ALA A 201 3.92 1.39 13.27
C ALA A 201 3.76 0.91 14.72
N ARG A 202 3.99 1.77 15.72
CA ARG A 202 3.75 1.45 17.12
C ARG A 202 2.28 1.22 17.43
N ILE A 203 1.38 2.05 16.89
CA ILE A 203 -0.06 1.85 17.02
C ILE A 203 -0.47 0.49 16.43
N TRP A 204 0.04 0.14 15.25
CA TRP A 204 -0.29 -1.13 14.60
C TRP A 204 0.22 -2.33 15.40
N VAL A 205 1.47 -2.29 15.90
CA VAL A 205 1.99 -3.32 16.80
C VAL A 205 1.10 -3.49 18.03
N LEU A 206 0.61 -2.39 18.62
CA LEU A 206 -0.31 -2.45 19.76
C LEU A 206 -1.65 -3.09 19.38
N ILE A 207 -2.23 -2.74 18.22
CA ILE A 207 -3.47 -3.34 17.72
C ILE A 207 -3.30 -4.85 17.52
N TYR A 208 -2.21 -5.29 16.87
CA TYR A 208 -1.96 -6.71 16.66
C TYR A 208 -1.68 -7.44 17.98
N ALA A 209 -0.88 -6.86 18.88
CA ALA A 209 -0.62 -7.45 20.18
C ALA A 209 -1.90 -7.61 21.01
N ALA A 210 -2.76 -6.58 21.03
CA ALA A 210 -4.05 -6.64 21.70
C ALA A 210 -4.98 -7.70 21.09
N THR A 211 -4.99 -7.82 19.77
CA THR A 211 -5.80 -8.83 19.05
C THR A 211 -5.33 -10.24 19.37
N CYS A 212 -4.01 -10.51 19.33
CA CYS A 212 -3.44 -11.80 19.70
C CYS A 212 -3.69 -12.13 21.18
N ALA A 213 -3.51 -11.17 22.08
CA ALA A 213 -3.77 -11.36 23.51
C ALA A 213 -5.26 -11.68 23.75
N LEU A 214 -6.17 -10.98 23.09
CA LEU A 214 -7.60 -11.24 23.19
C LEU A 214 -7.96 -12.64 22.69
N ALA A 215 -7.41 -13.07 21.55
CA ALA A 215 -7.62 -14.42 21.03
C ALA A 215 -7.13 -15.49 22.02
N LEU A 216 -5.95 -15.32 22.61
CA LEU A 216 -5.44 -16.26 23.62
C LEU A 216 -6.28 -16.30 24.90
N VAL A 217 -6.89 -15.18 25.30
CA VAL A 217 -7.75 -15.09 26.50
C VAL A 217 -9.11 -15.72 26.25
N LEU A 218 -9.68 -15.56 25.06
CA LEU A 218 -11.02 -16.07 24.73
C LEU A 218 -11.03 -17.54 24.27
N GLY A 219 -9.88 -18.06 23.82
CA GLY A 219 -9.76 -19.42 23.25
C GLY A 219 -10.22 -19.49 21.80
#